data_AF-X0TNN8-F1
#
_entry.id   AF-X0TNN8-F1
#
_cell.length_a   1.000
_cell.length_b   1.000
_cell.length_c   1.000
_cell.angle_alpha   90.00
_cell.angle_beta   90.00
_cell.angle_gamma   90.00
#
_symmetry.space_group_name_H-M   'P 1'
#
loop_
_entity.id
_entity.type
_entity.pdbx_description
1 polymer ?
#
loop_
_entity_poly.entity_id
_entity_poly.type
_entity_poly.pdbx_seq_one_letter_code
_entity_poly.pdbx_strand_id
1 'polypeptide(L)'
;MTFRRARFIGLFAIALLASRSSFAGELKDPYFGEALYYAYQDRYFEALQRLDVEITQHYGVDERDLDSLVHHIDHAEFSVGDFELHYRMHLRAGRAIRAVLEADIDEQVRAKAAFRLARIHFQKGQADEAAGVLANMAAPIPS
;
A
#
# COMPACT_ATOMS: atom_id res chain seq x y z
N MET A 1 -14.05 63.77 28.06
CA MET A 1 -13.82 62.97 26.84
C MET A 1 -13.19 61.65 27.28
N THR A 2 -13.86 60.48 27.28
CA THR A 2 -14.16 59.62 26.11
C THR A 2 -12.91 59.39 25.26
N PHE A 3 -12.35 58.19 25.02
CA PHE A 3 -12.82 56.79 25.02
C PHE A 3 -11.55 55.89 25.23
N ARG A 4 -11.53 54.56 25.39
CA ARG A 4 -12.48 53.42 25.38
C ARG A 4 -11.82 52.26 26.16
N ARG A 5 -12.56 51.28 26.72
CA ARG A 5 -12.00 49.99 27.20
C ARG A 5 -11.98 48.94 26.07
N ALA A 6 -11.23 47.84 26.31
CA ALA A 6 -11.24 46.54 25.60
C ALA A 6 -10.44 46.39 24.28
N ARG A 7 -9.38 45.57 24.35
CA ARG A 7 -9.11 44.47 23.41
C ARG A 7 -9.02 43.19 24.23
N PHE A 8 -10.17 42.56 24.45
CA PHE A 8 -10.53 41.29 23.82
C PHE A 8 -9.55 40.15 24.17
N ILE A 9 -9.84 39.55 25.32
CA ILE A 9 -9.51 38.14 25.63
C ILE A 9 -10.03 37.29 24.47
N GLY A 10 -9.16 36.48 23.87
CA GLY A 10 -9.49 35.79 22.62
C GLY A 10 -8.43 34.81 22.16
N LEU A 11 -7.75 34.09 23.07
CA LEU A 11 -7.06 32.87 22.66
C LEU A 11 -8.09 31.75 22.59
N PHE A 12 -8.43 31.38 21.36
CA PHE A 12 -9.51 30.46 21.02
C PHE A 12 -9.21 29.06 21.58
N ALA A 13 -10.17 28.43 22.27
CA ALA A 13 -10.02 27.09 22.81
C ALA A 13 -10.07 26.04 21.68
N ILE A 14 -8.90 25.68 21.13
CA ILE A 14 -8.74 24.59 20.15
C ILE A 14 -7.98 23.43 20.81
N ALA A 15 -8.52 22.92 21.93
CA ALA A 15 -8.00 21.76 22.65
C ALA A 15 -9.05 20.63 22.79
N LEU A 16 -10.19 20.73 22.08
CA LEU A 16 -11.35 19.84 22.23
C LEU A 16 -11.63 18.95 21.00
N LEU A 17 -10.74 18.91 20.01
CA LEU A 17 -10.85 18.00 18.84
C LEU A 17 -10.01 16.72 18.94
N ALA A 18 -9.27 16.52 20.04
CA ALA A 18 -8.36 15.37 20.23
C ALA A 18 -9.01 14.12 20.88
N SER A 19 -10.33 14.12 21.06
CA SER A 19 -11.09 12.95 21.54
C SER A 19 -12.36 12.71 20.72
N ARG A 20 -12.23 12.78 19.39
CA ARG A 20 -13.02 11.85 18.58
C ARG A 20 -12.40 10.48 18.82
N SER A 21 -13.11 9.59 19.52
CA SER A 21 -12.89 8.16 19.25
C SER A 21 -13.08 7.99 17.74
N SER A 22 -12.00 7.66 17.04
CA SER A 22 -12.12 7.05 15.73
C SER A 22 -13.03 5.85 15.93
N PHE A 23 -14.22 5.88 15.33
CA PHE A 23 -15.17 4.78 15.39
C PHE A 23 -14.68 3.65 14.46
N ALA A 24 -13.50 3.12 14.78
CA ALA A 24 -13.25 1.72 14.57
C ALA A 24 -14.29 1.01 15.45
N GLY A 25 -15.24 0.32 14.80
CA GLY A 25 -15.96 -0.73 15.50
C GLY A 25 -14.95 -1.74 16.06
N GLU A 26 -15.40 -2.58 16.98
CA GLU A 26 -14.57 -3.65 17.55
C GLU A 26 -13.79 -4.38 16.44
N LEU A 27 -12.46 -4.31 16.51
CA LEU A 27 -11.58 -4.88 15.49
C LEU A 27 -11.59 -6.40 15.65
N LYS A 28 -12.50 -7.03 14.90
CA LYS A 28 -12.81 -8.45 15.02
C LYS A 28 -11.65 -9.36 14.63
N ASP A 29 -10.86 -8.93 13.64
CA ASP A 29 -9.64 -9.63 13.24
C ASP A 29 -8.54 -8.60 12.89
N PRO A 30 -7.40 -8.59 13.63
CA PRO A 30 -6.30 -7.67 13.36
C PRO A 30 -5.39 -8.13 12.20
N TYR A 31 -5.34 -9.42 11.88
CA TYR A 31 -4.44 -9.99 10.86
C TYR A 31 -5.01 -9.80 9.44
N PHE A 32 -6.33 -9.97 9.27
CA PHE A 32 -7.07 -9.51 8.11
C PHE A 32 -6.92 -7.99 7.92
N GLY A 33 -6.98 -7.23 9.02
CA GLY A 33 -6.68 -5.80 9.03
C GLY A 33 -5.25 -5.47 8.56
N GLU A 34 -4.25 -6.27 8.96
CA GLU A 34 -2.88 -6.14 8.47
C GLU A 34 -2.79 -6.44 6.96
N ALA A 35 -3.39 -7.52 6.46
CA ALA A 35 -3.39 -7.85 5.04
C ALA A 35 -3.98 -6.68 4.19
N LEU A 36 -5.13 -6.12 4.62
CA LEU A 36 -5.71 -4.93 3.99
C LEU A 36 -4.79 -3.71 4.05
N TYR A 37 -4.11 -3.46 5.19
CA TYR A 37 -3.18 -2.35 5.33
C TYR A 37 -2.02 -2.41 4.32
N TYR A 38 -1.45 -3.60 4.06
CA TYR A 38 -0.41 -3.76 3.04
C TYR A 38 -0.99 -3.56 1.62
N ALA A 39 -2.19 -4.08 1.34
CA ALA A 39 -2.84 -3.87 0.04
C ALA A 39 -3.11 -2.39 -0.27
N TYR A 40 -3.53 -1.59 0.72
CA TYR A 40 -3.70 -0.13 0.59
C TYR A 40 -2.38 0.65 0.39
N GLN A 41 -1.22 -0.02 0.47
CA GLN A 41 0.10 0.54 0.14
C GLN A 41 0.65 0.07 -1.22
N ASP A 42 -0.20 -0.52 -2.07
CA ASP A 42 0.16 -1.26 -3.30
C ASP A 42 1.07 -2.49 -3.05
N ARG A 43 1.19 -2.96 -1.80
CA ARG A 43 2.07 -4.09 -1.41
C ARG A 43 1.34 -5.43 -1.50
N TYR A 44 0.76 -5.67 -2.67
CA TYR A 44 -0.15 -6.79 -2.92
C TYR A 44 0.51 -8.17 -2.72
N PHE A 45 1.82 -8.31 -2.93
CA PHE A 45 2.52 -9.57 -2.67
C PHE A 45 2.56 -9.87 -1.17
N GLU A 46 2.97 -8.91 -0.35
CA GLU A 46 3.03 -9.07 1.10
C GLU A 46 1.65 -9.13 1.76
N ALA A 47 0.62 -8.57 1.11
CA ALA A 47 -0.79 -8.72 1.49
C ALA A 47 -1.31 -10.14 1.20
N LEU A 48 -1.05 -10.69 0.01
CA LEU A 48 -1.36 -12.09 -0.35
C LEU A 48 -0.72 -13.06 0.63
N GLN A 49 0.59 -12.95 0.87
CA GLN A 49 1.32 -13.86 1.76
C GLN A 49 0.77 -13.89 3.19
N ARG A 50 0.22 -12.76 3.68
CA ARG A 50 -0.46 -12.71 4.98
C ARG A 50 -1.80 -13.41 4.92
N LEU A 51 -2.62 -13.04 3.94
CA LEU A 51 -3.99 -13.52 3.84
C LEU A 51 -4.06 -15.02 3.56
N ASP A 52 -3.13 -15.56 2.76
CA ASP A 52 -2.95 -17.01 2.54
C ASP A 52 -2.67 -17.75 3.86
N VAL A 53 -1.88 -17.14 4.76
CA VAL A 53 -1.54 -17.73 6.07
C VAL A 53 -2.77 -17.75 6.97
N GLU A 54 -3.51 -16.63 7.08
CA GLU A 54 -4.74 -16.57 7.90
C GLU A 54 -5.81 -17.53 7.39
N ILE A 55 -6.06 -17.56 6.07
CA ILE A 55 -7.02 -18.51 5.46
C ILE A 55 -6.57 -19.96 5.72
N THR A 56 -5.28 -20.29 5.55
CA THR A 56 -4.77 -21.64 5.82
C THR A 56 -4.94 -22.04 7.28
N GLN A 57 -4.75 -21.12 8.23
CA GLN A 57 -4.99 -21.36 9.65
C GLN A 57 -6.48 -21.57 9.94
N HIS A 58 -7.34 -20.68 9.44
CA HIS A 58 -8.79 -20.77 9.59
C HIS A 58 -9.38 -22.08 9.06
N TYR A 59 -8.85 -22.63 7.97
CA TYR A 59 -9.24 -23.94 7.43
C TYR A 59 -8.53 -25.14 8.10
N GLY A 60 -7.46 -24.90 8.89
CA GLY A 60 -6.61 -25.92 9.49
C GLY A 60 -6.93 -26.25 10.96
N VAL A 61 -7.83 -25.51 11.61
CA VAL A 61 -8.27 -25.76 13.00
C VAL A 61 -9.60 -26.51 13.05
N ASP A 62 -9.83 -27.30 14.10
CA ASP A 62 -11.09 -28.04 14.29
C ASP A 62 -12.27 -27.10 14.64
N GLU A 63 -12.07 -26.18 15.59
CA GLU A 63 -13.10 -25.26 16.11
C GLU A 63 -13.09 -23.91 15.36
N ARG A 64 -13.33 -23.96 14.05
CA ARG A 64 -13.25 -22.80 13.13
C ARG A 64 -14.14 -21.62 13.49
N ASP A 65 -15.23 -21.84 14.20
CA ASP A 65 -16.15 -20.78 14.66
C ASP A 65 -15.56 -19.93 15.81
N LEU A 66 -14.44 -20.34 16.40
CA LEU A 66 -13.71 -19.59 17.43
C LEU A 66 -12.50 -18.80 16.86
N ASP A 67 -12.15 -19.03 15.60
CA ASP A 67 -11.08 -18.31 14.92
C ASP A 67 -11.55 -16.91 14.49
N SER A 68 -10.70 -15.88 14.66
CA SER A 68 -11.11 -14.49 14.43
C SER A 68 -11.48 -14.20 12.97
N LEU A 69 -10.90 -14.96 12.02
CA LEU A 69 -11.18 -14.79 10.60
C LEU A 69 -12.61 -15.23 10.24
N VAL A 70 -13.32 -15.99 11.08
CA VAL A 70 -14.73 -16.37 10.84
C VAL A 70 -15.64 -15.16 10.59
N HIS A 71 -15.28 -14.00 11.18
CA HIS A 71 -16.01 -12.75 10.99
C HIS A 71 -15.79 -12.09 9.62
N HIS A 72 -14.80 -12.54 8.86
CA HIS A 72 -14.32 -11.92 7.63
C HIS A 72 -14.01 -12.93 6.50
N ILE A 73 -14.20 -14.24 6.68
CA ILE A 73 -13.75 -15.28 5.75
C ILE A 73 -14.18 -15.06 4.30
N ASP A 74 -15.45 -14.73 4.05
CA ASP A 74 -15.96 -14.40 2.71
C ASP A 74 -15.21 -13.20 2.07
N HIS A 75 -14.84 -12.21 2.89
CA HIS A 75 -14.11 -11.02 2.45
C HIS A 75 -12.61 -11.31 2.27
N ALA A 76 -12.05 -12.23 3.07
CA ALA A 76 -10.69 -12.72 2.92
C ALA A 76 -10.53 -13.46 1.59
N GLU A 77 -11.38 -14.44 1.32
CA GLU A 77 -11.35 -15.20 0.06
C GLU A 77 -11.56 -14.31 -1.18
N PHE A 78 -12.47 -13.33 -1.09
CA PHE A 78 -12.62 -12.32 -2.15
C PHE A 78 -11.36 -11.45 -2.33
N SER A 79 -10.74 -11.02 -1.23
CA SER A 79 -9.55 -10.15 -1.26
C SER A 79 -8.32 -10.86 -1.83
N VAL A 80 -8.19 -12.18 -1.67
CA VAL A 80 -7.14 -12.96 -2.36
C VAL A 80 -7.23 -12.75 -3.87
N GLY A 81 -8.42 -12.88 -4.46
CA GLY A 81 -8.61 -12.70 -5.90
C GLY A 81 -8.29 -11.28 -6.39
N ASP A 82 -8.65 -10.26 -5.60
CA ASP A 82 -8.33 -8.86 -5.92
C ASP A 82 -6.82 -8.57 -5.81
N PHE A 83 -6.17 -9.04 -4.75
CA PHE A 83 -4.73 -8.88 -4.58
C PHE A 83 -3.93 -9.67 -5.63
N GLU A 84 -4.39 -10.88 -6.02
CA GLU A 84 -3.80 -11.64 -7.12
C GLU A 84 -3.89 -10.87 -8.46
N LEU A 85 -5.05 -10.28 -8.75
CA LEU A 85 -5.25 -9.48 -9.96
C LEU A 85 -4.25 -8.32 -9.99
N HIS A 86 -4.17 -7.55 -8.91
CA HIS A 86 -3.24 -6.43 -8.80
C HIS A 86 -1.77 -6.89 -8.88
N TYR A 87 -1.36 -7.90 -8.10
CA TYR A 87 0.00 -8.45 -8.13
C TYR A 87 0.41 -8.94 -9.53
N ARG A 88 -0.47 -9.68 -10.22
CA ARG A 88 -0.19 -10.18 -11.58
C ARG A 88 -0.23 -9.06 -12.63
N MET A 89 -0.98 -7.99 -12.40
CA MET A 89 -0.88 -6.76 -13.21
C MET A 89 0.45 -6.03 -12.99
N HIS A 90 1.01 -5.98 -11.78
CA HIS A 90 2.37 -5.46 -11.57
C HIS A 90 3.42 -6.29 -12.33
N LEU A 91 3.31 -7.63 -12.31
CA LEU A 91 4.19 -8.50 -13.11
C LEU A 91 4.03 -8.26 -14.64
N ARG A 92 2.81 -8.02 -15.11
CA ARG A 92 2.53 -7.66 -16.51
C ARG A 92 3.13 -6.30 -16.87
N ALA A 93 2.97 -5.30 -16.00
CA ALA A 93 3.53 -3.97 -16.17
C ALA A 93 5.06 -4.00 -16.23
N GLY A 94 5.72 -4.74 -15.33
CA GLY A 94 7.17 -4.91 -15.34
C GLY A 94 7.70 -5.53 -16.65
N ARG A 95 7.01 -6.55 -17.19
CA ARG A 95 7.35 -7.13 -18.51
C ARG A 95 7.15 -6.13 -19.65
N ALA A 96 6.04 -5.39 -19.66
CA ALA A 96 5.77 -4.38 -20.68
C ALA A 96 6.81 -3.24 -20.66
N ILE A 97 7.22 -2.78 -19.48
CA ILE A 97 8.27 -1.76 -19.32
C ILE A 97 9.63 -2.29 -19.76
N ARG A 98 9.95 -3.56 -19.48
CA ARG A 98 11.19 -4.20 -19.96
C ARG A 98 11.23 -4.28 -21.49
N ALA A 99 10.13 -4.66 -22.14
CA ALA A 99 10.04 -4.66 -23.60
C ALA A 99 10.23 -3.26 -24.22
N VAL A 100 9.83 -2.19 -23.51
CA VAL A 100 10.13 -0.80 -23.93
C VAL A 100 11.62 -0.48 -23.82
N LEU A 101 12.33 -0.99 -22.81
CA LEU A 101 13.79 -0.82 -22.67
C LEU A 101 14.59 -1.59 -23.73
N GLU A 102 14.06 -2.73 -24.19
CA GLU A 102 14.68 -3.57 -25.22
C GLU A 102 14.46 -3.04 -26.65
N ALA A 103 13.58 -2.06 -26.83
CA ALA A 103 13.27 -1.44 -28.11
C ALA A 103 14.27 -0.32 -28.49
N ASP A 104 14.29 0.00 -29.79
CA ASP A 104 14.91 1.23 -30.30
C ASP A 104 13.96 2.41 -30.04
N ILE A 105 14.34 3.24 -29.07
CA ILE A 105 13.54 4.35 -28.53
C ILE A 105 14.43 5.50 -28.09
N ASP A 106 13.85 6.71 -28.09
CA ASP A 106 14.46 7.92 -27.55
C ASP A 106 14.91 7.77 -26.08
N GLU A 107 16.03 8.41 -25.75
CA GLU A 107 16.68 8.27 -24.44
C GLU A 107 15.83 8.81 -23.28
N GLN A 108 14.99 9.84 -23.50
CA GLN A 108 14.07 10.30 -22.45
C GLN A 108 12.96 9.28 -22.17
N VAL A 109 12.53 8.54 -23.19
CA VAL A 109 11.56 7.44 -23.02
C VAL A 109 12.22 6.25 -22.32
N ARG A 110 13.48 5.94 -22.67
CA ARG A 110 14.29 4.90 -22.03
C ARG A 110 14.48 5.18 -20.54
N ALA A 111 14.85 6.41 -20.17
CA ALA A 111 15.00 6.83 -18.79
C ALA A 111 13.68 6.77 -17.99
N LYS A 112 12.55 7.17 -18.59
CA LYS A 112 11.21 7.03 -17.98
C LYS A 112 10.81 5.58 -17.76
N ALA A 113 11.13 4.68 -18.69
CA ALA A 113 10.90 3.25 -18.54
C ALA A 113 11.79 2.65 -17.43
N ALA A 114 13.09 2.99 -17.41
CA ALA A 114 14.03 2.52 -16.41
C ALA A 114 13.63 2.95 -14.99
N PHE A 115 13.29 4.23 -14.78
CA PHE A 115 12.81 4.72 -13.49
C PHE A 115 11.55 3.98 -13.00
N ARG A 116 10.58 3.71 -13.91
CA ARG A 116 9.36 2.96 -13.57
C ARG A 116 9.67 1.50 -13.23
N LEU A 117 10.61 0.86 -13.94
CA LEU A 117 11.06 -0.50 -13.63
C LEU A 117 11.77 -0.58 -12.28
N ALA A 118 12.66 0.38 -11.99
CA ALA A 118 13.31 0.50 -10.68
C ALA A 118 12.30 0.67 -9.54
N ARG A 119 11.26 1.49 -9.73
CA ARG A 119 10.18 1.65 -8.74
C ARG A 119 9.44 0.33 -8.47
N ILE A 120 9.16 -0.46 -9.51
CA ILE A 120 8.53 -1.78 -9.37
C ILE A 120 9.45 -2.75 -8.60
N HIS A 121 10.75 -2.77 -8.88
CA HIS A 121 11.70 -3.57 -8.11
C HIS A 121 11.74 -3.13 -6.63
N PHE A 122 11.83 -1.83 -6.36
CA PHE A 122 11.84 -1.29 -5.00
C PHE A 122 10.56 -1.64 -4.22
N GLN A 123 9.38 -1.50 -4.85
CA GLN A 123 8.09 -1.89 -4.25
C GLN A 123 7.99 -3.38 -3.92
N LYS A 124 8.80 -4.24 -4.57
CA LYS A 124 8.90 -5.69 -4.29
C LYS A 124 10.00 -6.05 -3.28
N GLY A 125 10.61 -5.07 -2.61
CA GLY A 125 11.76 -5.28 -1.72
C GLY A 125 13.08 -5.61 -2.43
N GLN A 126 13.12 -5.51 -3.77
CA GLN A 126 14.28 -5.82 -4.61
C GLN A 126 15.18 -4.58 -4.76
N ALA A 127 15.80 -4.18 -3.64
CA ALA A 127 16.54 -2.92 -3.55
C ALA A 127 17.79 -2.90 -4.45
N ASP A 128 18.51 -4.02 -4.53
CA ASP A 128 19.74 -4.14 -5.34
C ASP A 128 19.41 -4.10 -6.85
N GLU A 129 18.35 -4.79 -7.28
CA GLU A 129 17.88 -4.72 -8.66
C GLU A 129 17.34 -3.33 -9.02
N ALA A 130 16.66 -2.65 -8.09
CA ALA A 130 16.23 -1.27 -8.28
C ALA A 130 17.42 -0.31 -8.44
N ALA A 131 18.44 -0.43 -7.58
CA ALA A 131 19.67 0.35 -7.66
C ALA A 131 20.43 0.06 -8.97
N GLY A 132 20.52 -1.21 -9.38
CA GLY A 132 21.14 -1.63 -10.63
C GLY A 132 20.44 -1.05 -11.87
N VAL A 133 19.10 -0.97 -11.88
CA VAL A 133 18.37 -0.32 -12.98
C VAL A 133 18.66 1.19 -13.02
N LEU A 134 18.68 1.88 -11.86
CA LEU A 134 18.96 3.32 -11.79
C LEU A 134 20.40 3.65 -12.19
N ALA A 135 21.38 2.85 -11.78
CA ALA A 135 22.80 3.07 -12.09
C ALA A 135 23.14 2.99 -13.59
N ASN A 136 22.30 2.31 -14.38
CA ASN A 136 22.46 2.16 -15.82
C ASN A 136 21.67 3.21 -16.64
N MET A 137 21.01 4.19 -16.00
CA MET A 137 20.31 5.27 -16.70
C MET A 137 21.30 6.33 -17.21
N ALA A 138 21.30 6.61 -18.52
CA ALA A 138 22.18 7.62 -19.11
C ALA A 138 21.64 9.06 -18.97
N ALA A 139 20.32 9.23 -18.82
CA ALA A 139 19.67 10.51 -18.57
C ALA A 139 19.18 10.66 -17.11
N PRO A 140 19.13 11.90 -16.58
CA PRO A 140 18.75 12.17 -15.18
C PRO A 140 17.32 11.73 -14.86
N ILE A 141 17.03 11.58 -13.55
CA ILE A 141 15.73 11.14 -13.04
C ILE A 141 14.61 12.03 -13.60
N PRO A 142 13.59 11.47 -14.27
CA PRO A 142 12.48 12.25 -14.81
C PRO A 142 11.68 12.94 -13.69
N SER A 143 11.39 14.23 -13.90
CA SER A 143 10.45 15.04 -13.10
C SER A 143 9.00 14.67 -13.37
#